data_AF-A0AAV6CJH0-F1
#
_entry.id   AF-A0AAV6CJH0-F1
#
_cell.length_a   1.000
_cell.length_b   1.000
_cell.length_c   1.000
_cell.angle_alpha   90.00
_cell.angle_beta   90.00
_cell.angle_gamma   90.00
#
_symmetry.space_group_name_H-M   'P 1'
#
loop_
_entity.id
_entity.type
_entity.pdbx_description
1 polymer ?
#
loop_
_entity_poly.entity_id
_entity_poly.type
_entity_poly.pdbx_seq_one_letter_code
_entity_poly.pdbx_strand_id
1 'polypeptide(L)'
;MTAFLAAAVVGLFEETIAAWTALAIFLPIVAGQGGNAGTQTLTVVIRDMALGHLAPGDGKKALAKEMTLGMVNGLAIGLIVGITSYIWKGSAALGLVIGAAMILNMIMAGFAGVAIPFVLKAFRVDPALASSIFVTTVTDVAGFFFFLGLAALVVYR
;
A
#
# COMPACT_ATOMS: atom_id res chain seq x y z
N MET A 1 4.44 16.35 -8.15
CA MET A 1 3.05 16.51 -7.65
C MET A 1 2.57 15.30 -6.87
N THR A 2 2.86 14.08 -7.31
CA THR A 2 2.49 12.83 -6.61
C THR A 2 3.02 12.72 -5.18
N ALA A 3 4.32 12.95 -4.98
CA ALA A 3 4.92 12.92 -3.64
C ALA A 3 4.31 13.96 -2.68
N PHE A 4 3.82 15.09 -3.20
CA PHE A 4 3.13 16.09 -2.38
C PHE A 4 1.77 15.59 -1.87
N LEU A 5 1.09 14.68 -2.57
CA LEU A 5 -0.14 14.06 -2.06
C LEU A 5 0.14 13.17 -0.85
N ALA A 6 1.18 12.34 -0.94
CA ALA A 6 1.60 11.50 0.17
C ALA A 6 2.07 12.35 1.37
N ALA A 7 2.86 13.40 1.10
CA ALA A 7 3.29 14.35 2.14
C ALA A 7 2.10 15.09 2.78
N ALA A 8 1.09 15.48 2.00
CA ALA A 8 -0.11 16.11 2.54
C ALA A 8 -0.86 15.19 3.51
N VAL A 9 -0.96 13.90 3.21
CA VAL A 9 -1.56 12.91 4.12
C VAL A 9 -0.75 12.81 5.41
N VAL A 10 0.58 12.74 5.35
CA VAL A 10 1.42 12.76 6.55
C VAL A 10 1.21 14.05 7.35
N GLY A 11 1.09 15.19 6.67
CA GLY A 11 0.78 16.49 7.26
C GLY A 11 -0.51 16.53 8.09
N LEU A 12 -1.54 15.77 7.68
CA LEU A 12 -2.79 15.65 8.45
C LEU A 12 -2.62 14.97 9.81
N PHE A 13 -1.52 14.24 10.01
CA PHE A 13 -1.23 13.47 11.22
C PHE A 13 0.04 13.94 11.94
N GLU A 14 0.49 15.17 11.71
CA GLU A 14 1.66 15.75 12.39
C GLU A 14 1.55 15.66 13.92
N GLU A 15 0.39 15.99 14.48
CA GLU A 15 0.12 15.90 15.92
C GLU A 15 0.20 14.45 16.43
N THR A 16 -0.31 13.48 15.67
CA THR A 16 -0.20 12.05 16.01
C THR A 16 1.25 11.60 16.03
N ILE A 17 2.05 12.05 15.06
CA ILE A 17 3.48 11.75 14.97
C ILE A 17 4.24 12.42 16.12
N ALA A 18 3.90 13.66 16.48
CA ALA A 18 4.50 14.37 17.61
C ALA A 18 4.20 13.67 18.94
N ALA A 19 2.97 13.20 19.13
CA ALA A 19 2.56 12.43 20.31
C ALA A 19 3.22 11.04 20.38
N TRP A 20 3.54 10.43 19.23
CA TRP A 20 4.20 9.13 19.17
C TRP A 20 5.30 9.08 18.10
N THR A 21 6.45 9.69 18.41
CA THR A 21 7.56 9.90 17.46
C THR A 21 8.12 8.61 16.86
N ALA A 22 7.94 7.46 17.53
CA ALA A 22 8.33 6.16 17.00
C ALA A 22 7.66 5.83 15.65
N LEU A 23 6.46 6.38 15.38
CA LEU A 23 5.73 6.17 14.13
C LEU A 23 6.55 6.58 12.89
N ALA A 24 7.29 7.68 12.98
CA ALA A 24 8.06 8.21 11.84
C ALA A 24 9.10 7.20 11.31
N ILE A 25 9.65 6.34 12.17
CA ILE A 25 10.64 5.33 11.81
C ILE A 25 10.05 4.23 10.90
N PHE A 26 8.73 4.01 10.98
CA PHE A 26 8.05 2.96 10.22
C PHE A 26 7.46 3.46 8.89
N LEU A 27 7.39 4.77 8.65
CA LEU A 27 6.90 5.33 7.39
C LEU A 27 7.63 4.76 6.15
N PRO A 28 8.98 4.64 6.13
CA PRO A 28 9.67 4.07 4.97
C PRO A 28 9.33 2.60 4.73
N ILE A 29 8.99 1.84 5.78
CA ILE A 29 8.62 0.43 5.65
C ILE A 29 7.26 0.32 4.96
N VAL A 30 6.28 1.13 5.40
CA VAL A 30 4.94 1.17 4.81
C VAL A 30 5.02 1.56 3.34
N ALA A 31 5.70 2.66 3.01
CA ALA A 31 5.86 3.12 1.64
C ALA A 31 6.61 2.08 0.78
N GLY A 32 7.76 1.61 1.26
CA GLY A 32 8.63 0.70 0.52
C GLY A 32 7.96 -0.63 0.20
N GLN A 33 7.31 -1.26 1.18
CA GLN A 33 6.62 -2.54 0.95
C GLN A 33 5.38 -2.37 0.07
N GLY A 34 4.60 -1.29 0.27
CA GLY A 34 3.41 -1.01 -0.54
C GLY A 34 3.76 -0.78 -2.00
N GLY A 35 4.72 0.11 -2.26
CA GLY A 35 5.18 0.42 -3.62
C GLY A 35 5.78 -0.80 -4.32
N ASN A 36 6.56 -1.63 -3.61
CA ASN A 36 7.14 -2.86 -4.17
C ASN A 36 6.06 -3.88 -4.54
N ALA A 37 5.12 -4.17 -3.64
CA ALA A 37 4.03 -5.10 -3.91
C ALA A 37 3.16 -4.60 -5.08
N GLY A 38 2.82 -3.31 -5.09
CA GLY A 38 2.01 -2.72 -6.15
C GLY A 38 2.73 -2.78 -7.50
N THR A 39 4.04 -2.54 -7.53
CA THR A 39 4.85 -2.62 -8.75
C THR A 39 5.00 -4.06 -9.25
N GLN A 40 5.05 -5.05 -8.36
CA GLN A 40 5.03 -6.46 -8.74
C GLN A 40 3.71 -6.84 -9.41
N THR A 41 2.58 -6.55 -8.76
CA THR A 41 1.25 -6.80 -9.34
C THR A 41 1.10 -6.05 -10.67
N LEU A 42 1.51 -4.78 -10.73
CA LEU A 42 1.51 -3.98 -11.94
C LEU A 42 2.25 -4.67 -13.10
N THR A 43 3.45 -5.20 -12.83
CA THR A 43 4.28 -5.84 -13.85
C THR A 43 3.60 -7.09 -14.41
N VAL A 44 3.00 -7.91 -13.55
CA VAL A 44 2.25 -9.10 -13.95
C VAL A 44 1.03 -8.71 -14.80
N VAL A 45 0.27 -7.71 -14.37
CA VAL A 45 -0.94 -7.27 -15.07
C VAL A 45 -0.61 -6.71 -16.45
N ILE A 46 0.40 -5.84 -16.57
CA ILE A 46 0.82 -5.30 -17.88
C ILE A 46 1.29 -6.42 -18.80
N ARG A 47 2.06 -7.38 -18.28
CA ARG A 47 2.51 -8.54 -19.06
C ARG A 47 1.34 -9.36 -19.59
N ASP A 48 0.37 -9.68 -18.73
CA ASP A 48 -0.80 -10.46 -19.12
C ASP A 48 -1.70 -9.69 -20.11
N MET A 49 -1.76 -8.36 -20.01
CA MET A 49 -2.44 -7.49 -20.97
C MET A 49 -1.74 -7.51 -22.34
N ALA A 50 -0.40 -7.52 -22.37
CA ALA A 50 0.39 -7.53 -23.60
C ALA A 50 0.38 -8.89 -24.30
N LEU A 51 0.38 -9.99 -23.55
CA LEU A 51 0.28 -11.36 -24.08
C LEU A 51 -1.15 -11.75 -24.49
N GLY A 52 -2.15 -10.90 -24.24
CA GLY A 52 -3.56 -11.19 -24.55
C GLY A 52 -4.19 -12.24 -23.63
N HIS A 53 -3.55 -12.55 -22.49
CA HIS A 53 -4.09 -13.50 -21.50
C HIS A 53 -5.24 -12.90 -20.67
N LEU A 54 -5.40 -11.58 -20.67
CA LEU A 54 -6.52 -10.88 -20.05
C LEU A 54 -7.57 -10.51 -21.12
N ALA A 55 -8.62 -11.32 -21.23
CA ALA A 55 -9.74 -11.02 -22.12
C ALA A 55 -10.63 -9.90 -21.55
N PRO A 56 -11.45 -9.22 -22.38
CA PRO A 56 -12.45 -8.26 -21.90
C PRO A 56 -13.40 -8.93 -20.89
N GLY A 57 -13.31 -8.54 -19.61
CA GLY A 57 -14.09 -9.12 -18.52
C GLY A 57 -13.26 -9.82 -17.42
N ASP A 58 -12.01 -10.20 -17.71
CA ASP A 58 -11.14 -10.88 -16.73
C ASP A 58 -10.54 -9.95 -15.67
N GLY A 59 -10.67 -8.63 -15.84
CA GLY A 59 -10.18 -7.64 -14.87
C GLY A 59 -10.72 -7.85 -13.45
N LYS A 60 -11.95 -8.36 -13.29
CA LYS A 60 -12.52 -8.71 -11.98
C LYS A 60 -11.83 -9.93 -11.35
N LYS A 61 -11.50 -10.94 -12.15
CA LYS A 61 -10.78 -12.14 -11.67
C LYS A 61 -9.34 -11.80 -11.32
N ALA A 62 -8.68 -11.00 -12.14
CA ALA A 62 -7.35 -10.47 -11.87
C ALA A 62 -7.35 -9.68 -10.55
N LEU A 63 -8.32 -8.78 -10.37
CA LEU A 63 -8.45 -8.01 -9.14
C LEU A 63 -8.66 -8.92 -7.91
N ALA A 64 -9.57 -9.89 -7.97
CA ALA A 64 -9.82 -10.80 -6.86
C ALA A 64 -8.57 -11.63 -6.50
N LYS A 65 -7.85 -12.13 -7.51
CA LYS A 65 -6.59 -12.85 -7.32
C LYS A 65 -5.56 -11.97 -6.61
N GLU A 66 -5.33 -10.75 -7.11
CA GLU A 66 -4.29 -9.86 -6.58
C GLU A 66 -4.66 -9.27 -5.22
N MET A 67 -5.95 -9.05 -4.94
CA MET A 67 -6.41 -8.71 -3.59
C MET A 67 -6.17 -9.86 -2.60
N THR A 68 -6.37 -11.11 -3.03
CA THR A 68 -6.08 -12.30 -2.20
C THR A 68 -4.58 -12.40 -1.93
N LEU A 69 -3.73 -12.24 -2.95
CA LEU A 69 -2.27 -12.22 -2.80
C LEU A 69 -1.82 -11.07 -1.90
N GLY A 70 -2.42 -9.88 -2.06
CA GLY A 70 -2.21 -8.72 -1.20
C GLY A 70 -2.58 -9.00 0.26
N MET A 71 -3.70 -9.68 0.51
CA MET A 71 -4.09 -10.07 1.86
C MET A 71 -3.12 -11.08 2.48
N VAL A 72 -2.70 -12.11 1.73
CA VAL A 72 -1.75 -13.12 2.22
C VAL A 72 -0.38 -12.51 2.51
N ASN A 73 0.14 -11.70 1.58
CA ASN A 73 1.39 -10.96 1.79
C ASN A 73 1.25 -9.95 2.94
N GLY A 74 0.10 -9.28 3.04
CA GLY A 74 -0.23 -8.37 4.13
C GLY A 74 -0.18 -9.06 5.49
N LEU A 75 -0.76 -10.25 5.61
CA LEU A 75 -0.70 -11.04 6.84
C LEU A 75 0.72 -11.45 7.18
N ALA A 76 1.48 -11.96 6.20
CA ALA A 76 2.86 -12.40 6.41
C ALA A 76 3.78 -11.23 6.82
N ILE A 77 3.80 -10.16 6.03
CA ILE A 77 4.64 -8.98 6.28
C ILE A 77 4.16 -8.23 7.52
N GLY A 78 2.85 -8.07 7.69
CA GLY A 78 2.26 -7.41 8.85
C GLY A 78 2.59 -8.12 10.15
N LEU A 79 2.57 -9.47 10.17
CA LEU A 79 2.99 -10.25 11.33
C LEU A 79 4.49 -10.05 11.62
N ILE A 80 5.34 -10.12 10.60
CA ILE A 80 6.79 -9.92 10.76
C ILE A 80 7.08 -8.52 11.31
N VAL A 81 6.57 -7.48 10.66
CA VAL A 81 6.82 -6.08 11.06
C VAL A 81 6.19 -5.79 12.43
N GLY A 82 5.00 -6.33 12.71
CA GLY A 82 4.34 -6.20 14.01
C GLY A 82 5.13 -6.84 15.16
N ILE A 83 5.64 -8.06 14.96
CA ILE A 83 6.47 -8.74 15.97
C ILE A 83 7.82 -8.03 16.12
N THR A 84 8.49 -7.70 15.02
CA THR A 84 9.79 -7.02 15.07
C THR A 84 9.67 -5.64 15.73
N SER A 85 8.61 -4.89 15.44
CA SER A 85 8.38 -3.59 16.09
C SER A 85 8.06 -3.72 17.59
N TYR A 86 7.33 -4.76 18.01
CA TYR A 86 7.14 -5.06 19.43
C TYR A 86 8.46 -5.40 20.12
N ILE A 87 9.28 -6.29 19.54
CA ILE A 87 10.58 -6.67 20.10
C ILE A 87 11.50 -5.44 20.21
N TRP A 88 11.47 -4.56 19.22
CA TRP A 88 12.37 -3.40 19.16
C TRP A 88 11.92 -2.23 20.04
N LYS A 89 10.63 -1.90 20.05
CA LYS A 89 10.08 -0.72 20.74
C LYS A 89 9.37 -1.04 22.06
N GLY A 90 9.17 -2.32 22.37
CA GLY A 90 8.48 -2.78 23.58
C GLY A 90 6.98 -2.48 23.62
N SER A 91 6.40 -1.92 22.56
CA SER A 91 5.00 -1.51 22.51
C SER A 91 4.16 -2.46 21.68
N ALA A 92 3.28 -3.23 22.34
CA ALA A 92 2.35 -4.12 21.66
C ALA A 92 1.35 -3.33 20.79
N ALA A 93 0.95 -2.13 21.26
CA ALA A 93 0.11 -1.23 20.51
C ALA A 93 0.75 -0.82 19.17
N LEU A 94 2.06 -0.52 19.16
CA LEU A 94 2.76 -0.18 17.93
C LEU A 94 2.77 -1.36 16.96
N GLY A 95 3.07 -2.55 17.47
CA GLY A 95 3.09 -3.78 16.69
C GLY A 95 1.75 -4.09 16.03
N LEU A 96 0.65 -3.93 16.77
CA LEU A 96 -0.70 -4.11 16.22
C LEU A 96 -1.05 -3.05 15.17
N VAL A 97 -0.72 -1.78 15.43
CA VAL A 97 -0.99 -0.68 14.50
C VAL A 97 -0.24 -0.88 13.19
N ILE A 98 1.08 -1.10 13.22
CA ILE A 98 1.86 -1.29 11.99
C ILE A 98 1.47 -2.60 11.28
N GLY A 99 1.21 -3.67 12.03
CA GLY A 99 0.78 -4.94 11.44
C GLY A 99 -0.55 -4.83 10.71
N ALA A 100 -1.56 -4.21 11.33
CA ALA A 100 -2.86 -3.97 10.70
C ALA A 100 -2.76 -3.03 9.50
N ALA A 101 -1.98 -1.95 9.62
CA ALA A 101 -1.74 -1.01 8.53
C ALA A 101 -1.06 -1.69 7.33
N MET A 102 -0.12 -2.59 7.58
CA MET A 102 0.55 -3.36 6.53
C MET A 102 -0.41 -4.26 5.76
N ILE A 103 -1.35 -4.92 6.45
CA ILE A 103 -2.38 -5.73 5.79
C ILE A 103 -3.21 -4.87 4.82
N LEU A 104 -3.72 -3.73 5.31
CA LEU A 104 -4.51 -2.81 4.50
C LEU A 104 -3.72 -2.24 3.32
N ASN A 105 -2.46 -1.87 3.55
CA ASN A 105 -1.60 -1.33 2.51
C ASN A 105 -1.27 -2.37 1.42
N MET A 106 -1.05 -3.64 1.78
CA MET A 106 -0.78 -4.69 0.77
C MET A 106 -2.02 -5.02 -0.06
N ILE A 107 -3.23 -4.99 0.54
CA ILE A 107 -4.48 -5.13 -0.22
C ILE A 107 -4.63 -3.96 -1.20
N MET A 108 -4.35 -2.75 -0.75
CA MET A 108 -4.40 -1.55 -1.58
C MET A 108 -3.36 -1.57 -2.70
N ALA A 109 -2.17 -2.10 -2.43
CA ALA A 109 -1.12 -2.29 -3.43
C ALA A 109 -1.56 -3.26 -4.55
N GLY A 110 -2.15 -4.40 -4.18
CA GLY A 110 -2.73 -5.35 -5.15
C GLY A 110 -3.87 -4.71 -5.96
N PHE A 111 -4.76 -3.95 -5.31
CA PHE A 111 -5.80 -3.20 -6.01
C PHE A 111 -5.21 -2.20 -7.01
N ALA A 112 -4.28 -1.36 -6.58
CA ALA A 112 -3.70 -0.30 -7.40
C ALA A 112 -2.92 -0.88 -8.59
N GLY A 113 -2.16 -1.96 -8.36
CA GLY A 113 -1.40 -2.67 -9.39
C GLY A 113 -2.28 -3.26 -10.49
N VAL A 114 -3.54 -3.62 -10.19
CA VAL A 114 -4.52 -4.05 -11.20
C VAL A 114 -5.26 -2.86 -11.79
N ALA A 115 -5.86 -2.01 -10.96
CA ALA A 115 -6.78 -0.98 -11.39
C ALA A 115 -6.11 0.09 -12.28
N ILE A 116 -4.90 0.53 -11.94
CA ILE A 116 -4.22 1.63 -12.64
C ILE A 116 -3.96 1.29 -14.12
N PRO A 117 -3.39 0.11 -14.47
CA PRO A 117 -3.23 -0.27 -15.88
C PRO A 117 -4.53 -0.28 -16.67
N PHE A 118 -5.61 -0.81 -16.11
CA PHE A 118 -6.92 -0.84 -16.77
C PHE A 118 -7.47 0.57 -16.98
N VAL A 119 -7.35 1.44 -15.99
CA VAL A 119 -7.78 2.84 -16.08
C VAL A 119 -6.98 3.58 -17.16
N LEU A 120 -5.64 3.47 -17.16
CA LEU A 120 -4.80 4.11 -18.17
C LEU A 120 -5.12 3.62 -19.58
N LYS A 121 -5.28 2.30 -19.77
CA LYS A 121 -5.69 1.73 -21.06
C LYS A 121 -7.06 2.24 -21.51
N ALA A 122 -8.02 2.41 -20.60
CA ALA A 122 -9.33 2.98 -20.92
C ALA A 122 -9.22 4.43 -21.42
N PHE A 123 -8.28 5.21 -20.88
CA PHE A 123 -7.94 6.56 -21.36
C PHE A 123 -6.99 6.59 -22.56
N ARG A 124 -6.68 5.44 -23.18
CA ARG A 124 -5.73 5.30 -24.30
C ARG A 124 -4.31 5.79 -23.98
N VAL A 125 -3.91 5.74 -22.71
CA VAL A 125 -2.54 5.98 -22.25
C VAL A 125 -1.83 4.64 -22.12
N ASP A 126 -0.58 4.56 -22.55
CA ASP A 126 0.24 3.35 -22.41
C ASP A 126 0.54 3.06 -20.93
N PRO A 127 0.00 1.96 -20.35
CA PRO A 127 0.25 1.60 -18.96
C PRO A 127 1.73 1.36 -18.64
N ALA A 128 2.53 0.90 -19.61
CA ALA A 128 3.94 0.56 -19.37
C ALA A 128 4.78 1.80 -19.04
N LEU A 129 4.38 2.98 -19.51
CA LEU A 129 5.14 4.21 -19.34
C LEU A 129 4.79 4.98 -18.07
N ALA A 130 3.54 4.88 -17.59
CA ALA A 130 3.03 5.77 -16.55
C ALA A 130 2.61 5.09 -15.24
N SER A 131 2.34 3.78 -15.25
CA SER A 131 1.64 3.14 -14.12
C SER A 131 2.46 3.09 -12.82
N SER A 132 3.78 2.92 -12.88
CA SER A 132 4.61 2.72 -11.67
C SER A 132 4.55 3.92 -10.73
N ILE A 133 4.60 5.14 -11.27
CA ILE A 133 4.52 6.39 -10.49
C ILE A 133 3.14 6.53 -9.84
N PHE A 134 2.06 6.22 -10.56
CA PHE A 134 0.71 6.30 -9.98
C PHE A 134 0.49 5.23 -8.91
N VAL A 135 0.99 4.01 -9.13
CA VAL A 135 0.88 2.91 -8.16
C VAL A 135 1.58 3.29 -6.87
N THR A 136 2.84 3.75 -6.92
CA THR A 136 3.56 4.14 -5.71
C THR A 136 2.88 5.30 -4.99
N THR A 137 2.34 6.27 -5.73
CA THR A 137 1.57 7.38 -5.14
C THR A 137 0.35 6.89 -4.37
N VAL A 138 -0.43 5.99 -4.97
CA VAL A 138 -1.65 5.47 -4.34
C VAL A 138 -1.29 4.63 -3.11
N THR A 139 -0.24 3.82 -3.18
CA THR A 139 0.21 3.01 -2.04
C THR A 139 0.79 3.86 -0.92
N ASP A 140 1.50 4.95 -1.23
CA ASP A 140 2.03 5.86 -0.22
C ASP A 140 0.90 6.61 0.49
N VAL A 141 -0.02 7.20 -0.28
CA VAL A 141 -1.20 7.91 0.25
C VAL A 141 -2.04 7.00 1.14
N ALA A 142 -2.41 5.82 0.64
CA ALA A 142 -3.25 4.89 1.39
C ALA A 142 -2.50 4.27 2.57
N GLY A 143 -1.25 3.87 2.37
CA GLY A 143 -0.41 3.28 3.42
C GLY A 143 -0.19 4.23 4.59
N PHE A 144 0.16 5.49 4.32
CA PHE A 144 0.31 6.51 5.36
C PHE A 144 -1.01 6.81 6.05
N PHE A 145 -2.11 6.92 5.30
CA PHE A 145 -3.43 7.13 5.87
C PHE A 145 -3.83 5.98 6.81
N PHE A 146 -3.68 4.72 6.39
CA PHE A 146 -4.00 3.56 7.22
C PHE A 146 -3.12 3.50 8.46
N PHE A 147 -1.80 3.69 8.31
CA PHE A 147 -0.88 3.59 9.42
C PHE A 147 -1.08 4.70 10.46
N LEU A 148 -1.08 5.95 10.02
CA LEU A 148 -1.20 7.10 10.91
C LEU A 148 -2.63 7.28 11.43
N GLY A 149 -3.64 6.92 10.63
CA GLY A 149 -5.04 6.90 11.06
C GLY A 149 -5.29 5.87 12.16
N LEU A 150 -4.80 4.64 12.00
CA LEU A 150 -4.88 3.63 13.06
C LEU A 150 -4.09 4.04 14.30
N ALA A 151 -2.92 4.67 14.13
CA ALA A 151 -2.14 5.20 15.26
C ALA A 151 -2.90 6.31 16.00
N ALA A 152 -3.54 7.24 15.29
CA ALA A 152 -4.33 8.31 15.88
C ALA A 152 -5.46 7.78 16.75
N LEU A 153 -6.15 6.72 16.30
CA LEU A 153 -7.18 6.05 17.08
C LEU A 153 -6.64 5.42 18.37
N VAL A 154 -5.35 5.09 18.46
CA VAL A 154 -4.74 4.54 19.67
C VAL A 154 -4.22 5.66 20.58
N VAL A 155 -3.66 6.74 20.00
CA VAL A 155 -3.08 7.86 20.74
C VAL A 155 -4.14 8.75 21.40
N TYR A 156 -5.25 9.02 20.70
CA TYR A 156 -6.33 9.92 21.17
C TYR A 156 -7.54 9.18 21.73
N ARG A 157 -7.37 7.90 22.03
CA ARG A 157 -8.33 7.10 22.80
C ARG A 157 -8.17 7.37 24.29
#